data_AF-A0A4R2BW81-F1
#
_entry.id   AF-A0A4R2BW81-F1
#
_cell.length_a   1.000
_cell.length_b   1.000
_cell.length_c   1.000
_cell.angle_alpha   90.00
_cell.angle_beta   90.00
_cell.angle_gamma   90.00
#
_symmetry.space_group_name_H-M   'P 1'
#
loop_
_entity.id
_entity.type
_entity.pdbx_description
1 polymer ?
#
loop_
_entity_poly.entity_id
_entity_poly.type
_entity_poly.pdbx_seq_one_letter_code
_entity_poly.pdbx_strand_id
1 'polypeptide(L)'
;MTGATLALSRRAFLSGVAAVAIVPALPSIAAPAAAPAAVAAAEVLPTFVCGTPDAFNWRPYAARTAEEAIGQWLDEQGLYDPEERADADVQAERVSQWDGRSEADIKAADWIKAGLGHCCSRCGGETCADDGAEAVGDEAVCDYCLTFADWVHIGDDAALDELADLIADQGEDEARAALINRGDWEVIPDDLWQRAIRTAEELA
;
A
#
# COMPACT_ATOMS: atom_id res chain seq x y z
N MET A 1 52.06 4.47 30.45
CA MET A 1 51.06 3.46 30.10
C MET A 1 50.51 3.83 28.72
N THR A 2 50.80 2.96 27.76
CA THR A 2 50.03 2.64 26.53
C THR A 2 48.60 3.20 26.50
N GLY A 3 48.05 3.75 25.43
CA GLY A 3 48.47 3.88 24.03
C GLY A 3 47.20 4.32 23.28
N ALA A 4 47.32 5.31 22.39
CA ALA A 4 46.20 5.82 21.61
C ALA A 4 45.82 4.84 20.49
N THR A 5 44.58 4.38 20.45
CA THR A 5 44.04 3.55 19.38
C THR A 5 43.55 4.46 18.24
N LEU A 6 44.32 4.50 17.15
CA LEU A 6 43.96 5.17 15.91
C LEU A 6 42.82 4.42 15.19
N ALA A 7 41.80 5.15 14.79
CA ALA A 7 40.67 4.67 14.00
C ALA A 7 41.13 4.31 12.58
N LEU A 8 40.92 3.06 12.15
CA LEU A 8 41.11 2.64 10.77
C LEU A 8 39.79 2.77 9.99
N SER A 9 39.81 3.65 8.99
CA SER A 9 38.73 3.96 8.06
C SER A 9 38.34 2.76 7.17
N ARG A 10 37.03 2.48 7.09
CA ARG A 10 36.37 1.41 6.30
C ARG A 10 36.45 1.57 4.77
N ARG A 11 37.39 2.36 4.22
CA ARG A 11 37.41 2.74 2.79
C ARG A 11 38.56 2.17 1.95
N ALA A 12 39.30 1.18 2.43
CA ALA A 12 40.50 0.68 1.74
C ALA A 12 40.45 -0.81 1.37
N PHE A 13 39.28 -1.35 1.05
CA PHE A 13 39.18 -2.73 0.58
C PHE A 13 38.43 -2.75 -0.74
N LEU A 14 39.16 -2.58 -1.84
CA LEU A 14 38.89 -3.11 -3.18
C LEU A 14 39.96 -2.53 -4.12
N SER A 15 41.10 -3.20 -4.21
CA SER A 15 42.04 -3.01 -5.31
C SER A 15 42.33 -4.39 -5.88
N GLY A 16 41.65 -4.68 -6.99
CA GLY A 16 41.69 -5.96 -7.67
C GLY A 16 43.05 -6.25 -8.29
N VAL A 17 43.47 -7.50 -8.18
CA VAL A 17 44.69 -8.03 -8.81
C VAL A 17 44.39 -8.29 -10.29
N ALA A 18 45.06 -7.55 -11.18
CA ALA A 18 45.08 -7.86 -12.61
C ALA A 18 46.11 -8.97 -12.86
N ALA A 19 45.63 -10.20 -13.11
CA ALA A 19 46.46 -11.28 -13.62
C ALA A 19 46.56 -11.18 -15.14
N VAL A 20 47.75 -10.85 -15.66
CA VAL A 20 48.05 -10.94 -17.10
C VAL A 20 48.38 -12.40 -17.42
N ALA A 21 47.44 -13.12 -18.02
CA ALA A 21 47.68 -14.43 -18.58
C ALA A 21 48.30 -14.28 -19.99
N ILE A 22 49.54 -14.77 -20.17
CA ILE A 22 50.15 -14.94 -21.49
C ILE A 22 49.62 -16.26 -22.06
N VAL A 23 48.79 -16.18 -23.10
CA VAL A 23 48.19 -17.32 -23.79
C VAL A 23 49.02 -17.64 -25.05
N PRO A 24 49.43 -18.91 -25.30
CA PRO A 24 49.97 -19.30 -26.58
C PRO A 24 48.87 -19.33 -27.65
N ALA A 25 49.14 -18.76 -28.82
CA ALA A 25 48.22 -18.71 -29.95
C ALA A 25 47.86 -20.13 -30.44
N LEU A 26 46.70 -20.63 -30.03
CA LEU A 26 46.06 -21.81 -30.60
C LEU A 26 45.07 -21.37 -31.69
N PRO A 27 44.86 -22.20 -32.73
CA PRO A 27 43.94 -21.89 -33.82
C PRO A 27 42.52 -21.71 -33.28
N SER A 28 41.89 -20.60 -33.67
CA SER A 28 40.52 -20.26 -33.30
C SER A 28 39.55 -21.27 -33.92
N ILE A 29 39.11 -22.22 -33.11
CA ILE A 29 37.90 -22.99 -33.39
C ILE A 29 36.76 -22.11 -32.90
N ALA A 30 35.94 -21.62 -33.83
CA ALA A 30 34.75 -20.84 -33.51
C ALA A 30 33.83 -21.67 -32.61
N ALA A 31 33.77 -21.29 -31.33
CA ALA A 31 32.80 -21.82 -30.40
C ALA A 31 31.40 -21.38 -30.90
N PRO A 32 30.40 -22.28 -30.96
CA PRO A 32 29.05 -21.87 -31.27
C PRO A 32 28.62 -20.84 -30.21
N ALA A 33 28.12 -19.70 -30.69
CA ALA A 33 27.58 -18.66 -29.82
C ALA A 33 26.54 -19.30 -28.90
N ALA A 34 26.79 -19.27 -27.59
CA ALA A 34 25.83 -19.70 -26.61
C ALA A 34 24.56 -18.87 -26.81
N ALA A 35 23.47 -19.54 -27.19
CA ALA A 35 22.17 -18.89 -27.25
C ALA A 35 21.89 -18.26 -25.87
N PRO A 36 21.35 -17.02 -25.81
CA PRO A 36 21.00 -16.42 -24.54
C PRO A 36 20.05 -17.38 -23.81
N ALA A 37 20.43 -17.76 -22.59
CA ALA A 37 19.60 -18.60 -21.75
C ALA A 37 18.23 -17.89 -21.62
N ALA A 38 17.18 -18.55 -22.08
CA ALA A 38 15.82 -18.07 -21.86
C ALA A 38 15.63 -17.98 -20.35
N VAL A 39 15.50 -16.75 -19.84
CA VAL A 39 15.18 -16.51 -18.43
C VAL A 39 13.78 -17.07 -18.24
N ALA A 40 13.65 -18.19 -17.52
CA ALA A 40 12.35 -18.73 -17.17
C ALA A 40 11.58 -17.63 -16.41
N ALA A 41 10.37 -17.31 -16.86
CA ALA A 41 9.50 -16.39 -16.13
C ALA A 41 9.30 -16.94 -14.71
N ALA A 42 9.53 -16.11 -13.70
CA ALA A 42 9.28 -16.49 -12.32
C ALA A 42 7.81 -16.89 -12.16
N GLU A 43 7.56 -17.97 -11.43
CA GLU A 43 6.20 -18.41 -11.10
C GLU A 43 5.50 -17.28 -10.32
N VAL A 44 4.34 -16.84 -10.80
CA VAL A 44 3.49 -15.89 -10.06
C VAL A 44 2.76 -16.68 -8.98
N LEU A 45 3.15 -16.47 -7.73
CA LEU A 45 2.52 -17.11 -6.59
C LEU A 45 1.23 -16.37 -6.18
N PRO A 46 0.22 -17.11 -5.71
CA PRO A 46 -0.90 -16.55 -4.97
C PRO A 46 -0.48 -15.65 -3.81
N THR A 47 -1.28 -14.62 -3.53
CA THR A 47 -1.14 -13.78 -2.33
C THR A 47 -2.25 -14.07 -1.32
N PHE A 48 -1.87 -14.44 -0.10
CA PHE A 48 -2.76 -14.58 1.04
C PHE A 48 -2.46 -13.49 2.07
N VAL A 49 -3.47 -13.00 2.79
CA VAL A 49 -3.27 -12.21 4.01
C VAL A 49 -3.43 -13.11 5.21
N CYS A 50 -2.51 -13.02 6.17
CA CYS A 50 -2.56 -13.81 7.40
C CYS A 50 -2.50 -12.91 8.62
N GLY A 51 -3.30 -13.23 9.64
CA GLY A 51 -3.41 -12.46 10.87
C GLY A 51 -4.28 -13.18 11.90
N THR A 52 -4.46 -12.53 13.04
CA THR A 52 -5.37 -12.97 14.09
C THR A 52 -6.77 -12.42 13.79
N PRO A 53 -7.83 -13.23 13.92
CA PRO A 53 -9.20 -12.74 13.78
C PRO A 53 -9.46 -11.53 14.68
N ASP A 54 -10.23 -10.56 14.19
CA ASP A 54 -10.60 -9.34 14.91
C ASP A 54 -9.40 -8.48 15.36
N ALA A 55 -8.19 -8.73 14.85
CA ALA A 55 -7.00 -7.94 15.11
C ALA A 55 -6.50 -7.24 13.83
N PHE A 56 -5.75 -6.14 13.98
CA PHE A 56 -5.15 -5.37 12.88
C PHE A 56 -3.69 -5.76 12.59
N ASN A 57 -3.32 -7.03 12.80
CA ASN A 57 -1.97 -7.57 12.60
C ASN A 57 -1.82 -8.37 11.30
N TRP A 58 -2.72 -8.17 10.33
CA TRP A 58 -2.72 -8.89 9.06
C TRP A 58 -1.52 -8.49 8.20
N ARG A 59 -0.87 -9.46 7.54
CA ARG A 59 0.24 -9.22 6.60
C ARG A 59 0.08 -10.07 5.33
N PRO A 60 0.54 -9.60 4.16
CA PRO A 60 0.44 -10.34 2.92
C PRO A 60 1.63 -11.32 2.75
N TYR A 61 1.35 -12.51 2.22
CA TYR A 61 2.32 -13.57 1.97
C TYR A 61 2.10 -14.18 0.59
N ALA A 62 3.17 -14.34 -0.16
CA ALA A 62 3.17 -15.09 -1.41
C ALA A 62 3.38 -16.59 -1.09
N ALA A 63 2.38 -17.44 -1.37
CA ALA A 63 2.39 -18.85 -1.00
C ALA A 63 1.57 -19.70 -1.97
N ARG A 64 1.82 -21.00 -2.10
CA ARG A 64 0.99 -21.85 -2.98
C ARG A 64 -0.34 -22.23 -2.33
N THR A 65 -0.36 -22.32 -1.00
CA THR A 65 -1.55 -22.66 -0.22
C THR A 65 -1.70 -21.73 1.00
N ALA A 66 -2.89 -21.75 1.61
CA ALA A 66 -3.17 -21.02 2.83
C ALA A 66 -2.29 -21.52 3.99
N GLU A 67 -2.07 -22.83 4.10
CA GLU A 67 -1.24 -23.44 5.15
C GLU A 67 0.22 -23.01 5.03
N GLU A 68 0.74 -22.87 3.80
CA GLU A 68 2.08 -22.33 3.57
C GLU A 68 2.16 -20.86 4.01
N ALA A 69 1.14 -20.05 3.73
CA ALA A 69 1.09 -18.65 4.17
C ALA A 69 1.01 -18.51 5.69
N ILE A 70 0.16 -19.31 6.35
CA ILE A 70 0.08 -19.41 7.82
C ILE A 70 1.43 -19.83 8.39
N GLY A 71 2.10 -20.78 7.74
CA GLY A 71 3.43 -21.21 8.14
C GLY A 71 4.44 -20.06 8.18
N GLN A 72 4.46 -19.22 7.14
CA GLN A 72 5.30 -18.03 7.07
C GLN A 72 4.95 -17.01 8.17
N TRP A 73 3.65 -16.75 8.40
CA TRP A 73 3.22 -15.82 9.45
C TRP A 73 3.63 -16.30 10.85
N LEU A 74 3.46 -17.58 11.16
CA LEU A 74 3.87 -18.17 12.44
C LEU A 74 5.39 -18.09 12.65
N ASP A 75 6.18 -18.31 11.60
CA ASP A 75 7.63 -18.15 11.64
C ASP A 75 8.03 -16.70 11.94
N GLU A 76 7.35 -15.71 11.34
CA GLU A 76 7.55 -14.29 11.63
C GLU A 76 7.19 -13.92 13.07
N GLN A 77 6.16 -14.54 13.65
CA GLN A 77 5.81 -14.36 15.07
C GLN A 77 6.77 -15.07 16.04
N GLY A 78 7.70 -15.88 15.52
CA GLY A 78 8.66 -16.65 16.34
C GLY A 78 8.05 -17.90 16.99
N LEU A 79 6.93 -18.40 16.47
CA LEU A 79 6.23 -19.58 16.95
C LEU A 79 6.76 -20.83 16.25
N TYR A 80 7.84 -21.40 16.80
CA TYR A 80 8.52 -22.57 16.24
C TYR A 80 8.09 -23.89 16.88
N ASP A 81 7.56 -23.84 18.10
CA ASP A 81 7.12 -25.03 18.81
C ASP A 81 5.78 -25.57 18.23
N PRO A 82 5.67 -26.88 17.95
CA PRO A 82 4.44 -27.44 17.37
C PRO A 82 3.18 -27.28 18.23
N GLU A 83 3.29 -27.28 19.56
CA GLU A 83 2.14 -27.06 20.46
C GLU A 83 1.73 -25.58 20.40
N GLU A 84 2.68 -24.65 20.48
CA GLU A 84 2.42 -23.21 20.34
C GLU A 84 1.77 -22.86 18.99
N ARG A 85 2.20 -23.50 17.90
CA ARG A 85 1.62 -23.31 16.57
C ARG A 85 0.21 -23.87 16.46
N ALA A 86 -0.08 -24.98 17.14
CA ALA A 86 -1.42 -25.59 17.15
C ALA A 86 -2.42 -24.75 17.95
N ASP A 87 -1.95 -24.04 18.97
CA ASP A 87 -2.75 -23.16 19.82
C ASP A 87 -2.90 -21.73 19.26
N ALA A 88 -2.17 -21.39 18.20
CA ALA A 88 -2.23 -20.06 17.59
C ALA A 88 -3.56 -19.84 16.83
N ASP A 89 -4.28 -18.78 17.20
CA ASP A 89 -5.48 -18.33 16.48
C ASP A 89 -5.06 -17.47 15.28
N VAL A 90 -4.86 -18.13 14.14
CA VAL A 90 -4.41 -17.52 12.89
C VAL A 90 -5.34 -17.93 11.74
N GLN A 91 -5.67 -16.96 10.90
CA GLN A 91 -6.42 -17.18 9.67
C GLN A 91 -5.62 -16.73 8.46
N ALA A 92 -6.00 -17.27 7.30
CA ALA A 92 -5.47 -16.87 6.01
C ALA A 92 -6.62 -16.65 5.03
N GLU A 93 -6.62 -15.48 4.38
CA GLU A 93 -7.58 -15.12 3.35
C GLU A 93 -6.88 -14.89 2.01
N ARG A 94 -7.46 -15.39 0.92
CA ARG A 94 -6.88 -15.25 -0.43
C ARG A 94 -7.26 -13.90 -1.03
N VAL A 95 -6.25 -13.09 -1.41
CA VAL A 95 -6.45 -11.79 -2.06
C VAL A 95 -5.91 -11.83 -3.48
N SER A 96 -6.70 -12.40 -4.39
CA SER A 96 -6.26 -12.68 -5.78
C SER A 96 -5.80 -11.45 -6.56
N GLN A 97 -6.33 -10.26 -6.27
CA GLN A 97 -5.92 -9.00 -6.88
C GLN A 97 -4.49 -8.57 -6.50
N TRP A 98 -3.85 -9.25 -5.54
CA TRP A 98 -2.47 -9.00 -5.14
C TRP A 98 -1.47 -10.04 -5.61
N ASP A 99 -1.90 -11.05 -6.37
CA ASP A 99 -1.02 -12.08 -6.91
C ASP A 99 0.13 -11.45 -7.73
N GLY A 100 1.37 -11.84 -7.42
CA GLY A 100 2.58 -11.33 -8.09
C GLY A 100 3.03 -9.92 -7.69
N ARG A 101 2.31 -9.24 -6.79
CA ARG A 101 2.78 -7.97 -6.19
C ARG A 101 3.76 -8.26 -5.06
N SER A 102 4.74 -7.37 -4.86
CA SER A 102 5.55 -7.41 -3.65
C SER A 102 4.82 -6.75 -2.48
N GLU A 103 5.18 -7.07 -1.23
CA GLU A 103 4.62 -6.41 -0.04
C GLU A 103 4.78 -4.88 -0.12
N ALA A 104 5.92 -4.40 -0.63
CA ALA A 104 6.18 -2.97 -0.81
C ALA A 104 5.26 -2.29 -1.84
N ASP A 105 4.66 -3.06 -2.75
CA ASP A 105 3.73 -2.55 -3.75
C ASP A 105 2.28 -2.52 -3.23
N ILE A 106 1.96 -3.21 -2.13
CA ILE A 106 0.63 -3.22 -1.51
C ILE A 106 0.53 -2.01 -0.57
N LYS A 107 -0.28 -1.03 -0.93
CA LYS A 107 -0.48 0.23 -0.20
C LYS A 107 -1.65 0.13 0.76
N ALA A 108 -1.74 1.05 1.71
CA ALA A 108 -2.84 1.11 2.68
C ALA A 108 -4.21 1.16 1.97
N ALA A 109 -4.34 1.96 0.90
CA ALA A 109 -5.54 2.00 0.06
C ALA A 109 -5.95 0.64 -0.52
N ASP A 110 -5.00 -0.24 -0.85
CA ASP A 110 -5.30 -1.54 -1.41
C ASP A 110 -6.06 -2.43 -0.43
N TRP A 111 -5.79 -2.30 0.88
CA TRP A 111 -6.49 -3.04 1.93
C TRP A 111 -7.97 -2.68 1.97
N ILE A 112 -8.27 -1.37 1.99
CA ILE A 112 -9.66 -0.88 1.98
C ILE A 112 -10.37 -1.32 0.70
N LYS A 113 -9.71 -1.18 -0.47
CA LYS A 113 -10.25 -1.65 -1.77
C LYS A 113 -10.46 -3.16 -1.83
N ALA A 114 -9.76 -3.93 -1.00
CA ALA A 114 -9.93 -5.38 -0.87
C ALA A 114 -11.08 -5.77 0.08
N GLY A 115 -11.75 -4.81 0.74
CA GLY A 115 -12.71 -5.08 1.80
C GLY A 115 -12.04 -5.49 3.13
N LEU A 116 -10.77 -5.17 3.31
CA LEU A 116 -10.00 -5.49 4.52
C LEU A 116 -9.75 -4.23 5.36
N GLY A 117 -9.52 -4.41 6.66
CA GLY A 117 -9.12 -3.33 7.56
C GLY A 117 -7.65 -2.95 7.45
N HIS A 118 -7.31 -1.70 7.77
CA HIS A 118 -5.94 -1.21 7.91
C HIS A 118 -5.88 -0.09 8.95
N CYS A 119 -4.69 0.37 9.34
CA CYS A 119 -4.57 1.61 10.11
C CYS A 119 -4.72 2.83 9.18
N CYS A 120 -5.50 3.82 9.60
CA CYS A 120 -5.62 5.12 8.95
C CYS A 120 -4.23 5.75 8.77
N SER A 121 -3.93 6.19 7.56
CA SER A 121 -2.62 6.76 7.19
C SER A 121 -2.36 8.11 7.84
N ARG A 122 -3.42 8.80 8.30
CA ARG A 122 -3.36 10.15 8.86
C ARG A 122 -3.28 10.18 10.39
N CYS A 123 -4.06 9.34 11.07
CA CYS A 123 -4.11 9.31 12.54
C CYS A 123 -3.54 8.02 13.16
N GLY A 124 -3.28 6.97 12.36
CA GLY A 124 -2.79 5.68 12.83
C GLY A 124 -3.86 4.79 13.50
N GLY A 125 -5.09 5.27 13.65
CA GLY A 125 -6.20 4.50 14.22
C GLY A 125 -6.64 3.37 13.30
N GLU A 126 -7.05 2.24 13.89
CA GLU A 126 -7.60 1.08 13.18
C GLU A 126 -8.91 1.45 12.48
N THR A 127 -9.10 1.03 11.22
CA THR A 127 -10.26 1.39 10.41
C THR A 127 -10.54 0.38 9.30
N CYS A 128 -11.79 0.23 8.89
CA CYS A 128 -12.19 -0.64 7.78
C CYS A 128 -13.33 0.01 6.97
N ALA A 129 -13.59 -0.51 5.77
CA ALA A 129 -14.63 0.03 4.89
C ALA A 129 -16.02 0.04 5.55
N ASP A 130 -16.33 -0.97 6.37
CA ASP A 130 -17.61 -1.08 7.07
C ASP A 130 -17.82 0.05 8.11
N ASP A 131 -16.72 0.63 8.63
CA ASP A 131 -16.72 1.77 9.56
C ASP A 131 -16.60 3.12 8.83
N GLY A 132 -16.72 3.14 7.50
CA GLY A 132 -16.62 4.37 6.69
C GLY A 132 -15.19 4.77 6.31
N ALA A 133 -14.22 3.84 6.40
CA ALA A 133 -12.89 4.09 5.86
C ALA A 133 -12.91 4.12 4.34
N GLU A 134 -12.17 5.06 3.76
CA GLU A 134 -12.08 5.23 2.32
C GLU A 134 -10.63 5.15 1.82
N ALA A 135 -10.49 4.76 0.56
CA ALA A 135 -9.20 4.68 -0.11
C ALA A 135 -8.91 5.98 -0.90
N VAL A 136 -8.08 6.86 -0.34
CA VAL A 136 -7.70 8.14 -0.95
C VAL A 136 -6.32 8.03 -1.59
N GLY A 137 -6.28 7.89 -2.91
CA GLY A 137 -5.01 7.60 -3.62
C GLY A 137 -4.39 6.28 -3.15
N ASP A 138 -3.24 6.38 -2.47
CA ASP A 138 -2.50 5.26 -1.86
C ASP A 138 -2.77 5.13 -0.34
N GLU A 139 -3.53 6.05 0.26
CA GLU A 139 -3.84 6.08 1.69
C GLU A 139 -5.14 5.30 2.02
N ALA A 140 -5.16 4.66 3.17
CA ALA A 140 -6.41 4.32 3.88
C ALA A 140 -6.75 5.45 4.84
N VAL A 141 -7.95 6.03 4.77
CA VAL A 141 -8.34 7.19 5.58
C VAL A 141 -9.65 6.87 6.29
N CYS A 142 -9.68 6.97 7.63
CA CYS A 142 -10.91 6.78 8.39
C CYS A 142 -11.90 7.93 8.19
N ASP A 143 -13.18 7.67 8.45
CA ASP A 143 -14.30 8.62 8.40
C ASP A 143 -14.00 9.95 9.11
N TYR A 144 -13.37 9.91 10.30
CA TYR A 144 -12.99 11.10 11.07
C TYR A 144 -11.88 11.94 10.44
N CYS A 145 -11.06 11.34 9.58
CA CYS A 145 -9.92 11.99 8.94
C CYS A 145 -10.18 12.37 7.48
N LEU A 146 -11.34 11.99 6.92
CA LEU A 146 -11.75 12.45 5.61
C LEU A 146 -12.02 13.96 5.66
N THR A 147 -11.59 14.62 4.60
CA THR A 147 -11.82 16.03 4.34
C THR A 147 -12.80 16.16 3.19
N PHE A 148 -13.39 17.35 3.06
CA PHE A 148 -14.24 17.67 1.93
C PHE A 148 -13.54 17.41 0.58
N ALA A 149 -12.24 17.75 0.47
CA ALA A 149 -11.45 17.47 -0.72
C ALA A 149 -11.32 15.97 -1.03
N ASP A 150 -11.28 15.11 0.00
CA ASP A 150 -11.27 13.66 -0.20
C ASP A 150 -12.61 13.17 -0.73
N TRP A 151 -13.73 13.64 -0.17
CA TRP A 151 -15.06 13.28 -0.66
C TRP A 151 -15.26 13.68 -2.12
N VAL A 152 -14.81 14.89 -2.49
CA VAL A 152 -14.81 15.34 -3.88
C VAL A 152 -13.94 14.45 -4.77
N HIS A 153 -12.77 14.02 -4.30
CA HIS A 153 -11.86 13.17 -5.06
C HIS A 153 -12.40 11.74 -5.26
N ILE A 154 -12.99 11.15 -4.22
CA ILE A 154 -13.59 9.81 -4.25
C ILE A 154 -14.84 9.82 -5.14
N GLY A 155 -15.49 10.98 -5.30
CA GLY A 155 -16.75 11.12 -6.01
C GLY A 155 -17.92 10.60 -5.20
N ASP A 156 -17.83 10.71 -3.88
CA ASP A 156 -18.87 10.33 -2.93
C ASP A 156 -20.03 11.32 -2.99
N ASP A 157 -21.26 10.80 -2.86
CA ASP A 157 -22.47 11.61 -2.76
C ASP A 157 -22.43 12.50 -1.51
N ALA A 158 -21.64 12.15 -0.48
CA ALA A 158 -21.39 12.99 0.69
C ALA A 158 -20.90 14.41 0.32
N ALA A 159 -20.05 14.56 -0.71
CA ALA A 159 -19.60 15.87 -1.16
C ALA A 159 -20.75 16.67 -1.80
N LEU A 160 -21.63 16.00 -2.55
CA LEU A 160 -22.79 16.63 -3.16
C LEU A 160 -23.79 17.09 -2.09
N ASP A 161 -24.07 16.23 -1.12
CA ASP A 161 -25.03 16.50 -0.04
C ASP A 161 -24.56 17.67 0.82
N GLU A 162 -23.30 17.67 1.27
CA GLU A 162 -22.71 18.78 2.04
C GLU A 162 -22.78 20.11 1.26
N LEU A 163 -22.51 20.09 -0.06
CA LEU A 163 -22.62 21.30 -0.88
C LEU A 163 -24.08 21.75 -1.05
N ALA A 164 -25.00 20.83 -1.29
CA ALA A 164 -26.40 21.13 -1.48
C ALA A 164 -27.02 21.72 -0.20
N ASP A 165 -26.74 21.13 0.95
CA ASP A 165 -27.17 21.63 2.26
C ASP A 165 -26.59 23.02 2.54
N LEU A 166 -25.29 23.22 2.27
CA LEU A 166 -24.64 24.52 2.44
C LEU A 166 -25.30 25.62 1.57
N ILE A 167 -25.62 25.30 0.32
CA ILE A 167 -26.30 26.22 -0.61
C ILE A 167 -27.74 26.47 -0.17
N ALA A 168 -28.46 25.45 0.29
CA ALA A 168 -29.84 25.59 0.76
C ALA A 168 -29.93 26.50 2.01
N ASP A 169 -28.97 26.37 2.93
CA ASP A 169 -28.93 27.15 4.17
C ASP A 169 -28.50 28.60 3.99
N GLN A 170 -27.55 28.88 3.07
CA GLN A 170 -26.86 30.17 2.98
C GLN A 170 -27.10 30.90 1.66
N GLY A 171 -27.60 30.20 0.64
CA GLY A 171 -27.62 30.69 -0.74
C GLY A 171 -26.25 30.56 -1.42
N GLU A 172 -26.27 30.57 -2.76
CA GLU A 172 -25.11 30.26 -3.60
C GLU A 172 -23.90 31.17 -3.33
N ASP A 173 -24.09 32.49 -3.26
CA ASP A 173 -23.01 33.46 -3.10
C ASP A 173 -22.31 33.33 -1.73
N GLU A 174 -23.07 33.12 -0.66
CA GLU A 174 -22.51 32.96 0.70
C GLU A 174 -21.82 31.60 0.86
N ALA A 175 -22.44 30.52 0.34
CA ALA A 175 -21.84 29.18 0.32
C ALA A 175 -20.49 29.20 -0.42
N ARG A 176 -20.42 29.84 -1.59
CA ARG A 176 -19.17 30.01 -2.33
C ARG A 176 -18.11 30.77 -1.54
N ALA A 177 -18.49 31.88 -0.89
CA ALA A 177 -17.56 32.66 -0.07
C ALA A 177 -17.02 31.83 1.12
N ALA A 178 -17.87 31.01 1.75
CA ALA A 178 -17.48 30.12 2.82
C ALA A 178 -16.47 29.06 2.36
N LEU A 179 -16.69 28.42 1.21
CA LEU A 179 -15.79 27.43 0.62
C LEU A 179 -14.44 28.04 0.23
N ILE A 180 -14.42 29.26 -0.30
CA ILE A 180 -13.17 29.99 -0.59
C ILE A 180 -12.38 30.24 0.70
N ASN A 181 -13.06 30.65 1.78
CA ASN A 181 -12.40 30.92 3.06
C ASN A 181 -11.85 29.65 3.74
N ARG A 182 -12.50 28.49 3.53
CA ARG A 182 -12.02 27.18 4.02
C ARG A 182 -10.87 26.62 3.18
N GLY A 183 -10.71 27.10 1.95
CA GLY A 183 -9.72 26.59 0.99
C GLY A 183 -10.23 25.44 0.11
N ASP A 184 -11.51 25.12 0.20
CA ASP A 184 -12.14 23.97 -0.49
C ASP A 184 -12.63 24.34 -1.90
N TRP A 185 -12.76 25.63 -2.22
CA TRP A 185 -13.33 26.05 -3.50
C TRP A 185 -12.56 25.53 -4.72
N GLU A 186 -11.23 25.43 -4.63
CA GLU A 186 -10.39 25.06 -5.77
C GLU A 186 -10.49 23.58 -6.15
N VAL A 187 -10.97 22.72 -5.23
CA VAL A 187 -11.09 21.28 -5.49
C VAL A 187 -12.44 20.90 -6.10
N ILE A 188 -13.44 21.79 -6.08
CA ILE A 188 -14.81 21.50 -6.54
C ILE A 188 -14.88 21.59 -8.06
N PRO A 189 -15.23 20.50 -8.76
CA PRO A 189 -15.52 20.55 -10.19
C PRO A 189 -16.78 21.36 -10.49
N ASP A 190 -16.78 22.09 -11.62
CA ASP A 190 -17.94 22.88 -12.05
C ASP A 190 -19.21 22.03 -12.13
N ASP A 191 -19.13 20.78 -12.60
CA ASP A 191 -20.29 19.90 -12.71
C ASP A 191 -20.85 19.47 -11.35
N LEU A 192 -19.98 19.25 -10.35
CA LEU A 192 -20.40 18.95 -8.98
C LEU A 192 -21.12 20.16 -8.37
N TRP A 193 -20.57 21.37 -8.53
CA TRP A 193 -21.21 22.60 -8.07
C TRP A 193 -22.59 22.81 -8.70
N GLN A 194 -22.71 22.63 -10.03
CA GLN A 194 -24.00 22.77 -10.72
C GLN A 194 -25.02 21.70 -10.33
N ARG A 195 -24.56 20.48 -9.98
CA ARG A 195 -25.44 19.46 -9.39
C ARG A 195 -25.93 19.89 -8.02
N ALA A 196 -25.03 20.38 -7.16
CA ALA A 196 -25.37 20.83 -5.81
C ALA A 196 -26.41 21.97 -5.81
N ILE A 197 -26.28 22.96 -6.69
CA ILE A 197 -27.27 24.04 -6.85
C ILE A 197 -28.67 23.48 -7.12
N ARG A 198 -28.78 22.58 -8.11
CA ARG A 198 -30.06 21.97 -8.47
C ARG A 198 -30.63 21.13 -7.33
N THR A 199 -29.80 20.36 -6.63
CA THR A 199 -30.24 19.60 -5.45
C THR A 199 -30.76 20.54 -4.35
N ALA A 200 -30.06 21.65 -4.09
CA ALA A 200 -30.47 22.65 -3.10
C ALA A 200 -31.81 23.31 -3.46
N GLU A 201 -32.07 23.59 -4.74
CA GLU A 201 -33.36 24.10 -5.22
C GLU A 201 -34.53 23.13 -4.97
N GLU A 202 -34.25 21.82 -4.95
CA GLU A 202 -35.26 20.79 -4.65
C GLU A 202 -35.54 20.64 -3.15
N LEU A 203 -34.62 21.09 -2.29
CA LEU A 203 -34.75 21.05 -0.82
C LEU A 203 -35.48 22.27 -0.23
N ALA A 204 -35.55 23.39 -0.97
CA ALA A 204 -36.15 24.65 -0.55
C ALA A 204 -37.68 24.72 -0.75
#